data_AF-A0A6L6U4V6-F1
#
_entry.id   AF-A0A6L6U4V6-F1
#
_cell.length_a   1.000
_cell.length_b   1.000
_cell.length_c   1.000
_cell.angle_alpha   90.00
_cell.angle_beta   90.00
_cell.angle_gamma   90.00
#
_symmetry.space_group_name_H-M   'P 1'
#
loop_
_entity.id
_entity.type
_entity.pdbx_description
1 polymer ?
#
loop_
_entity_poly.entity_id
_entity_poly.type
_entity_poly.pdbx_seq_one_letter_code
_entity_poly.pdbx_strand_id
1 'polypeptide(L)'
;MKTAIKIFKRITMCTLLLLVFGCSKEDDGSGPGDGEIEQVNGIAEDDLENYGGDLGLLINTRDLAKKGYNPVKVNITTTATQGNYDQELVVDPFTNIAQLNLSIDDLTESAVDELRNGVGLEIEVLNPSDNVILSETYSVVSFEENGNQFDVDASNLEAVSNNLHFNGDMRYYLQLVDPSGNFGNTIVWKPGSSDDGSLRLEERSSSFSHGTTSEQFYIYQYQNEDNTVAIYSAITNRYLRVGSSTRTFRQSGAYSFPSTNPNSLGEDLKFKIQKESNGLYTIRGAFDNKPLRRIANGSDINWDTNDGGTIQYFRIISLDIDWQVTQLDTEYLQPILPAVETSFGFNSTLKNCGSGNLEQQVGIEKEVTTTYTNAFSETIGLSSRVTTNVDVTVSATAEASFFGNGGSVTAEASAGLEVSTEASSSSTVSAEESVSETNTFFSNRIVTVPAGSASLVYDAYQTYSNVKVPYVKRLRLTGNHTQGPESMSGFEIATQLEISNFLGVITNIGSDFVEVTIKGNMYLNNIVDSVTEVRDVAANCN
;
A
#
# COMPACT_ATOMS: atom_id res chain seq x y z
N MET A 1 5.91 -7.67 -51.75
CA MET A 1 7.00 -6.84 -52.30
C MET A 1 8.24 -7.17 -51.47
N LYS A 2 9.21 -8.01 -51.89
CA LYS A 2 10.39 -7.69 -52.74
C LYS A 2 10.85 -6.23 -52.54
N THR A 3 12.04 -5.90 -52.03
CA THR A 3 13.40 -6.07 -52.63
C THR A 3 14.43 -5.68 -51.55
N ALA A 4 15.40 -6.50 -51.12
CA ALA A 4 16.83 -6.62 -51.53
C ALA A 4 17.61 -5.30 -51.77
N ILE A 5 18.85 -5.20 -51.21
CA ILE A 5 20.14 -4.69 -51.80
C ILE A 5 21.18 -4.36 -50.68
N LYS A 6 22.26 -5.14 -50.48
CA LYS A 6 23.70 -5.07 -50.95
C LYS A 6 24.68 -4.41 -49.94
N ILE A 7 25.66 -5.14 -49.39
CA ILE A 7 27.09 -5.36 -49.80
C ILE A 7 28.05 -4.18 -49.54
N PHE A 8 29.09 -4.42 -48.71
CA PHE A 8 30.43 -3.77 -48.79
C PHE A 8 31.51 -4.70 -48.15
N LYS A 9 32.27 -5.50 -48.94
CA LYS A 9 33.73 -5.40 -49.26
C LYS A 9 34.65 -4.92 -48.11
N ARG A 10 35.48 -5.79 -47.48
CA ARG A 10 36.84 -6.31 -47.84
C ARG A 10 37.89 -5.24 -48.20
N ILE A 11 39.03 -5.22 -47.45
CA ILE A 11 40.42 -4.86 -47.83
C ILE A 11 41.35 -5.33 -46.66
N THR A 12 42.15 -6.40 -46.79
CA THR A 12 43.61 -6.44 -47.12
C THR A 12 44.49 -6.37 -45.84
N MET A 13 44.98 -7.45 -45.23
CA MET A 13 46.10 -8.37 -45.58
C MET A 13 47.41 -7.68 -46.01
N CYS A 14 48.37 -7.54 -45.09
CA CYS A 14 49.79 -7.40 -45.42
C CYS A 14 50.65 -8.13 -44.38
N THR A 15 51.14 -9.29 -44.82
CA THR A 15 52.23 -10.12 -44.30
C THR A 15 53.54 -9.35 -44.26
N LEU A 16 54.37 -9.52 -43.21
CA LEU A 16 55.81 -9.87 -43.28
C LEU A 16 56.44 -9.73 -41.87
N LEU A 17 57.00 -10.80 -41.29
CA LEU A 17 58.23 -10.65 -40.52
C LEU A 17 59.02 -11.97 -40.53
N LEU A 18 60.27 -11.84 -40.96
CA LEU A 18 61.24 -12.88 -41.21
C LEU A 18 61.94 -13.34 -39.92
N LEU A 19 62.21 -14.64 -39.88
CA LEU A 19 63.19 -15.30 -39.03
C LEU A 19 64.61 -14.78 -39.31
N VAL A 20 65.37 -14.49 -38.24
CA VAL A 20 66.83 -14.59 -38.24
C VAL A 20 67.27 -15.25 -36.93
N PHE A 21 68.04 -16.32 -37.07
CA PHE A 21 68.79 -16.99 -36.00
C PHE A 21 70.02 -16.17 -35.58
N GLY A 22 70.32 -16.15 -34.29
CA GLY A 22 71.62 -15.70 -33.76
C GLY A 22 71.80 -16.06 -32.29
N CYS A 23 72.46 -17.18 -32.01
CA CYS A 23 73.04 -17.49 -30.69
C CYS A 23 74.31 -16.65 -30.45
N SER A 24 74.51 -16.14 -29.23
CA SER A 24 75.64 -16.57 -28.39
C SER A 24 75.65 -15.94 -26.99
N LYS A 25 76.03 -16.80 -26.03
CA LYS A 25 76.72 -16.58 -24.76
C LYS A 25 75.91 -16.37 -23.48
N GLU A 26 76.00 -17.44 -22.68
CA GLU A 26 75.97 -17.54 -21.22
C GLU A 26 76.67 -16.34 -20.56
N ASP A 27 75.97 -15.73 -19.61
CA ASP A 27 76.56 -15.11 -18.43
C ASP A 27 75.79 -15.67 -17.23
N ASP A 28 76.41 -16.63 -16.55
CA ASP A 28 75.99 -17.16 -15.26
C ASP A 28 76.15 -16.06 -14.19
N GLY A 29 75.07 -15.31 -13.98
CA GLY A 29 74.84 -14.53 -12.78
C GLY A 29 73.58 -15.03 -12.11
N SER A 30 73.72 -15.92 -11.12
CA SER A 30 72.65 -16.26 -10.19
C SER A 30 72.29 -15.04 -9.34
N GLY A 31 71.46 -14.17 -9.90
CA GLY A 31 70.70 -13.18 -9.15
C GLY A 31 69.69 -13.87 -8.22
N PRO A 32 69.18 -13.15 -7.21
CA PRO A 32 68.12 -13.65 -6.34
C PRO A 32 66.93 -14.05 -7.23
N GLY A 33 66.32 -15.20 -6.98
CA GLY A 33 65.20 -15.69 -7.80
C GLY A 33 64.10 -14.64 -7.90
N ASP A 34 63.70 -14.32 -9.13
CA ASP A 34 62.57 -13.45 -9.44
C ASP A 34 61.31 -14.18 -8.96
N GLY A 35 60.92 -13.93 -7.70
CA GLY A 35 59.73 -14.53 -7.12
C GLY A 35 58.50 -13.91 -7.77
N GLU A 36 57.53 -14.73 -8.16
CA GLU A 36 56.19 -14.26 -8.50
C GLU A 36 55.30 -14.34 -7.24
N ILE A 37 54.31 -13.45 -7.14
CA ILE A 37 53.28 -13.56 -6.09
C ILE A 37 52.38 -14.75 -6.44
N GLU A 38 52.32 -15.73 -5.54
CA GLU A 38 51.38 -16.84 -5.62
C GLU A 38 50.04 -16.42 -5.00
N GLN A 39 48.94 -16.61 -5.73
CA GLN A 39 47.60 -16.42 -5.21
C GLN A 39 47.04 -17.74 -4.70
N VAL A 40 46.75 -17.80 -3.41
CA VAL A 40 46.08 -18.93 -2.75
C VAL A 40 44.70 -18.50 -2.24
N ASN A 41 43.88 -19.48 -1.84
CA ASN A 41 42.52 -19.24 -1.35
C ASN A 41 42.49 -18.15 -0.27
N GLY A 42 41.50 -17.28 -0.35
CA GLY A 42 41.21 -16.30 0.69
C GLY A 42 40.31 -16.88 1.79
N ILE A 43 39.39 -16.07 2.31
CA ILE A 43 38.47 -16.45 3.40
C ILE A 43 37.17 -17.06 2.88
N ALA A 44 36.46 -17.80 3.73
CA ALA A 44 35.09 -18.24 3.46
C ALA A 44 34.07 -17.13 3.81
N GLU A 45 32.84 -17.26 3.33
CA GLU A 45 31.73 -16.36 3.71
C GLU A 45 31.42 -16.45 5.21
N ASP A 46 31.52 -17.66 5.78
CA ASP A 46 31.32 -17.93 7.22
C ASP A 46 32.42 -17.33 8.11
N ASP A 47 33.54 -16.88 7.53
CA ASP A 47 34.58 -16.14 8.26
C ASP A 47 34.20 -14.67 8.48
N LEU A 48 33.11 -14.20 7.84
CA LEU A 48 32.53 -12.88 8.01
C LEU A 48 31.24 -12.99 8.82
N GLU A 49 30.97 -11.96 9.62
CA GLU A 49 29.75 -11.91 10.41
C GLU A 49 28.55 -11.61 9.51
N ASN A 50 27.68 -12.61 9.33
CA ASN A 50 26.50 -12.53 8.47
C ASN A 50 25.24 -12.50 9.34
N TYR A 51 24.38 -11.52 9.10
CA TYR A 51 23.07 -11.48 9.76
C TYR A 51 22.16 -12.57 9.21
N GLY A 52 21.68 -13.46 10.08
CA GLY A 52 20.83 -14.60 9.70
C GLY A 52 19.44 -14.19 9.19
N GLY A 53 19.03 -12.94 9.40
CA GLY A 53 17.70 -12.45 9.08
C GLY A 53 16.73 -12.61 10.24
N ASP A 54 15.48 -12.26 9.98
CA ASP A 54 14.38 -12.36 10.92
C ASP A 54 13.25 -13.23 10.40
N LEU A 55 12.55 -13.86 11.34
CA LEU A 55 11.27 -14.52 11.12
C LEU A 55 10.17 -13.77 11.85
N GLY A 56 9.05 -13.52 11.18
CA GLY A 56 7.99 -12.79 11.84
C GLY A 56 6.61 -12.90 11.24
N LEU A 57 5.68 -12.22 11.90
CA LEU A 57 4.27 -12.12 11.55
C LEU A 57 3.84 -10.66 11.53
N LEU A 58 2.94 -10.30 10.61
CA LEU A 58 2.32 -8.98 10.52
C LEU A 58 0.81 -9.13 10.70
N ILE A 59 0.28 -8.67 11.83
CA ILE A 59 -1.14 -8.78 12.17
C ILE A 59 -1.81 -7.46 11.82
N ASN A 60 -2.51 -7.44 10.70
CA ASN A 60 -3.15 -6.27 10.14
C ASN A 60 -4.59 -6.14 10.69
N THR A 61 -4.77 -5.18 11.59
CA THR A 61 -6.06 -4.85 12.24
C THR A 61 -6.82 -3.73 11.52
N ARG A 62 -6.35 -3.31 10.34
CA ARG A 62 -6.85 -2.12 9.64
C ARG A 62 -8.32 -2.19 9.28
N ASP A 63 -8.87 -3.37 9.01
CA ASP A 63 -10.30 -3.53 8.72
C ASP A 63 -11.20 -3.29 9.94
N LEU A 64 -10.69 -3.52 11.16
CA LEU A 64 -11.35 -3.10 12.39
C LEU A 64 -11.39 -1.56 12.50
N ALA A 65 -10.27 -0.90 12.19
CA ALA A 65 -10.18 0.56 12.18
C ALA A 65 -11.15 1.19 11.15
N LYS A 66 -11.29 0.59 9.96
CA LYS A 66 -12.29 1.01 8.94
C LYS A 66 -13.74 0.89 9.42
N LYS A 67 -14.01 0.01 10.39
CA LYS A 67 -15.33 -0.12 11.04
C LYS A 67 -15.50 0.80 12.27
N GLY A 68 -14.50 1.62 12.58
CA GLY A 68 -14.54 2.56 13.70
C GLY A 68 -14.13 1.97 15.05
N TYR A 69 -13.60 0.73 15.08
CA TYR A 69 -12.97 0.19 16.27
C TYR A 69 -11.57 0.79 16.47
N ASN A 70 -11.08 0.77 17.70
CA ASN A 70 -9.75 1.27 18.04
C ASN A 70 -8.86 0.13 18.57
N PRO A 71 -8.28 -0.72 17.69
CA PRO A 71 -7.36 -1.76 18.11
C PRO A 71 -6.04 -1.14 18.58
N VAL A 72 -5.56 -1.52 19.77
CA VAL A 72 -4.30 -1.01 20.32
C VAL A 72 -3.31 -2.10 20.70
N LYS A 73 -3.79 -3.32 20.88
CA LYS A 73 -2.98 -4.47 21.27
C LYS A 73 -3.43 -5.73 20.54
N VAL A 74 -2.48 -6.65 20.35
CA VAL A 74 -2.72 -8.01 19.90
C VAL A 74 -2.02 -8.97 20.85
N ASN A 75 -2.76 -9.92 21.41
CA ASN A 75 -2.16 -11.05 22.11
C ASN A 75 -1.99 -12.20 21.13
N ILE A 76 -0.76 -12.72 21.07
CA ILE A 76 -0.42 -13.91 20.30
C ILE A 76 -0.13 -15.04 21.26
N THR A 77 -0.77 -16.18 21.01
CA THR A 77 -0.46 -17.46 21.68
C THR A 77 -0.09 -18.49 20.63
N THR A 78 0.98 -19.24 20.87
CA THR A 78 1.56 -20.20 19.94
C THR A 78 1.50 -21.63 20.49
N THR A 79 1.40 -22.62 19.60
CA THR A 79 1.50 -24.03 19.99
C THR A 79 2.91 -24.60 19.81
N ALA A 80 3.93 -23.74 19.76
CA ALA A 80 5.30 -24.15 19.52
C ALA A 80 5.85 -25.04 20.65
N THR A 81 6.78 -25.93 20.31
CA THR A 81 7.36 -26.89 21.27
C THR A 81 8.84 -26.65 21.51
N GLN A 82 9.54 -25.98 20.60
CA GLN A 82 10.97 -25.65 20.72
C GLN A 82 11.20 -24.31 21.46
N GLY A 83 10.15 -23.59 21.83
CA GLY A 83 10.21 -22.33 22.57
C GLY A 83 8.83 -21.81 22.97
N ASN A 84 8.79 -20.73 23.75
CA ASN A 84 7.57 -19.96 24.01
C ASN A 84 7.68 -18.62 23.28
N TYR A 85 6.80 -18.40 22.31
CA TYR A 85 6.76 -17.21 21.48
C TYR A 85 5.46 -16.40 21.68
N ASP A 86 4.77 -16.64 22.80
CA ASP A 86 3.58 -15.90 23.16
C ASP A 86 3.96 -14.46 23.51
N GLN A 87 3.25 -13.49 22.93
CA GLN A 87 3.60 -12.09 23.09
C GLN A 87 2.37 -11.17 23.02
N GLU A 88 2.35 -10.15 23.89
CA GLU A 88 1.48 -8.98 23.72
C GLU A 88 2.21 -7.97 22.83
N LEU A 89 1.61 -7.62 21.70
CA LEU A 89 2.13 -6.68 20.72
C LEU A 89 1.30 -5.41 20.73
N VAL A 90 1.96 -4.27 20.57
CA VAL A 90 1.29 -2.99 20.36
C VAL A 90 0.91 -2.89 18.89
N VAL A 91 -0.33 -2.49 18.63
CA VAL A 91 -0.78 -2.12 17.28
C VAL A 91 -0.29 -0.71 17.00
N ASP A 92 0.46 -0.54 15.92
CA ASP A 92 0.86 0.79 15.49
C ASP A 92 -0.38 1.62 15.11
N PRO A 93 -0.55 2.82 15.67
CA PRO A 93 -1.81 3.57 15.57
C PRO A 93 -2.11 4.10 14.16
N PHE A 94 -1.11 4.15 13.26
CA PHE A 94 -1.28 4.70 11.93
C PHE A 94 -1.40 3.60 10.87
N THR A 95 -0.50 2.61 10.90
CA THR A 95 -0.52 1.45 10.00
C THR A 95 -1.60 0.45 10.37
N ASN A 96 -2.01 0.42 11.65
CA ASN A 96 -2.89 -0.58 12.24
C ASN A 96 -2.32 -2.00 12.17
N ILE A 97 -1.00 -2.13 12.17
CA ILE A 97 -0.30 -3.41 12.14
C ILE A 97 0.40 -3.63 13.49
N ALA A 98 0.26 -4.84 14.04
CA ALA A 98 1.12 -5.35 15.10
C ALA A 98 2.14 -6.32 14.48
N GLN A 99 3.40 -6.24 14.90
CA GLN A 99 4.49 -7.02 14.32
C GLN A 99 5.17 -7.88 15.38
N LEU A 100 5.29 -9.17 15.10
CA LEU A 100 6.15 -10.10 15.83
C LEU A 100 7.42 -10.27 15.00
N ASN A 101 8.59 -9.98 15.59
CA ASN A 101 9.89 -10.14 14.95
C ASN A 101 10.81 -10.99 15.81
N LEU A 102 11.37 -12.07 15.26
CA LEU A 102 12.28 -12.99 15.93
C LEU A 102 13.57 -13.11 15.13
N SER A 103 14.69 -12.69 15.71
CA SER A 103 15.99 -12.83 15.07
C SER A 103 16.39 -14.30 14.97
N ILE A 104 16.82 -14.74 13.78
CA ILE A 104 17.27 -16.12 13.56
C ILE A 104 18.50 -16.44 14.42
N ASP A 105 19.35 -15.45 14.66
CA ASP A 105 20.59 -15.60 15.43
C ASP A 105 20.33 -15.88 16.93
N ASP A 106 19.12 -15.55 17.42
CA ASP A 106 18.66 -15.82 18.79
C ASP A 106 17.92 -17.17 18.92
N LEU A 107 17.71 -17.88 17.82
CA LEU A 107 16.95 -19.13 17.76
C LEU A 107 17.86 -20.35 17.56
N THR A 108 17.42 -21.50 18.06
CA THR A 108 18.06 -22.78 17.73
C THR A 108 17.64 -23.24 16.34
N GLU A 109 18.46 -24.02 15.65
CA GLU A 109 18.13 -24.58 14.32
C GLU A 109 16.78 -25.33 14.34
N SER A 110 16.51 -26.12 15.38
CA SER A 110 15.22 -26.80 15.53
C SER A 110 14.03 -25.85 15.75
N ALA A 111 14.25 -24.71 16.39
CA ALA A 111 13.22 -23.68 16.53
C ALA A 111 12.95 -22.95 15.21
N VAL A 112 14.00 -22.63 14.46
CA VAL A 112 13.89 -22.05 13.10
C VAL A 112 13.09 -22.99 12.19
N ASP A 113 13.44 -24.28 12.21
CA ASP A 113 12.73 -25.30 11.43
C ASP A 113 11.26 -25.42 11.86
N GLU A 114 10.96 -25.45 13.16
CA GLU A 114 9.58 -25.52 13.66
C GLU A 114 8.77 -24.31 13.19
N LEU A 115 9.30 -23.09 13.35
CA LEU A 115 8.61 -21.85 12.98
C LEU A 115 8.40 -21.72 11.46
N ARG A 116 9.38 -22.13 10.65
CA ARG A 116 9.25 -22.14 9.17
C ARG A 116 8.27 -23.21 8.68
N ASN A 117 8.27 -24.40 9.30
CA ASN A 117 7.31 -25.48 8.98
C ASN A 117 5.89 -25.16 9.45
N GLY A 118 5.78 -24.35 10.49
CA GLY A 118 4.57 -23.70 10.95
C GLY A 118 4.02 -24.26 12.26
N VAL A 119 3.40 -23.36 13.03
CA VAL A 119 2.83 -23.64 14.36
C VAL A 119 1.37 -23.18 14.44
N GLY A 120 0.60 -23.73 15.37
CA GLY A 120 -0.72 -23.20 15.68
C GLY A 120 -0.62 -21.81 16.32
N LEU A 121 -1.57 -20.95 15.98
CA LEU A 121 -1.59 -19.54 16.38
C LEU A 121 -2.99 -19.15 16.84
N GLU A 122 -3.08 -18.48 17.98
CA GLU A 122 -4.28 -17.79 18.44
C GLU A 122 -3.98 -16.30 18.55
N ILE A 123 -4.85 -15.48 17.97
CA ILE A 123 -4.72 -14.03 17.90
C ILE A 123 -5.94 -13.42 18.60
N GLU A 124 -5.74 -12.63 19.64
CA GLU A 124 -6.79 -11.79 20.22
C GLU A 124 -6.46 -10.32 20.00
N VAL A 125 -7.39 -9.57 19.41
CA VAL A 125 -7.23 -8.11 19.20
C VAL A 125 -7.97 -7.36 20.30
N LEU A 126 -7.29 -6.44 20.99
CA LEU A 126 -7.84 -5.73 22.14
C LEU A 126 -7.94 -4.21 21.91
N ASN A 127 -8.94 -3.61 22.56
CA ASN A 127 -9.15 -2.17 22.61
C ASN A 127 -8.38 -1.51 23.81
N PRO A 128 -8.39 -0.17 23.96
CA PRO A 128 -7.66 0.52 25.04
C PRO A 128 -8.12 0.19 26.45
N SER A 129 -9.25 -0.49 26.61
CA SER A 129 -9.78 -0.96 27.89
C SER A 129 -9.52 -2.45 28.11
N ASP A 130 -8.60 -3.04 27.34
CA ASP A 130 -8.24 -4.47 27.34
C ASP A 130 -9.43 -5.42 27.10
N ASN A 131 -10.48 -4.95 26.42
CA ASN A 131 -11.56 -5.84 25.97
C ASN A 131 -11.21 -6.41 24.60
N VAL A 132 -11.46 -7.71 24.44
CA VAL A 132 -11.33 -8.42 23.15
C VAL A 132 -12.36 -7.89 22.16
N ILE A 133 -11.90 -7.41 21.01
CA ILE A 133 -12.71 -7.00 19.87
C ILE A 133 -13.04 -8.22 19.02
N LEU A 134 -12.02 -9.04 18.74
CA LEU A 134 -12.10 -10.25 17.94
C LEU A 134 -11.02 -11.25 18.39
N SER A 135 -11.28 -12.54 18.23
CA SER A 135 -10.31 -13.62 18.39
C SER A 135 -10.36 -14.54 17.17
N GLU A 136 -9.19 -14.97 16.71
CA GLU A 136 -9.01 -15.89 15.58
C GLU A 136 -8.01 -16.99 15.94
N THR A 137 -8.21 -18.18 15.37
CA THR A 137 -7.32 -19.33 15.59
C THR A 137 -6.94 -19.96 14.26
N TYR A 138 -5.65 -20.21 14.11
CA TYR A 138 -5.04 -20.82 12.94
C TYR A 138 -4.32 -22.10 13.36
N SER A 139 -4.52 -23.19 12.61
CA SER A 139 -3.96 -24.49 12.98
C SER A 139 -2.47 -24.64 12.66
N VAL A 140 -2.01 -24.03 11.56
CA VAL A 140 -0.61 -24.07 11.10
C VAL A 140 -0.30 -22.77 10.40
N VAL A 141 0.69 -22.04 10.90
CA VAL A 141 1.19 -20.76 10.40
C VAL A 141 2.70 -20.79 10.35
N SER A 142 3.26 -20.60 9.17
CA SER A 142 4.69 -20.41 8.98
C SER A 142 5.10 -18.97 9.26
N PHE A 143 6.23 -18.82 9.94
CA PHE A 143 6.92 -17.55 10.10
C PHE A 143 7.92 -17.40 8.95
N GLU A 144 7.94 -16.22 8.33
CA GLU A 144 8.70 -15.97 7.11
C GLU A 144 9.54 -14.70 7.23
N GLU A 145 10.61 -14.62 6.44
CA GLU A 145 11.33 -13.38 6.15
C GLU A 145 10.38 -12.39 5.46
N ASN A 146 10.52 -11.08 5.71
CA ASN A 146 9.51 -10.05 5.38
C ASN A 146 8.14 -10.19 6.07
N GLY A 147 7.97 -11.24 6.89
CA GLY A 147 6.77 -11.49 7.67
C GLY A 147 5.60 -12.07 6.89
N ASN A 148 4.95 -13.07 7.50
CA ASN A 148 3.67 -13.56 7.01
C ASN A 148 2.54 -12.64 7.50
N GLN A 149 1.74 -12.08 6.58
CA GLN A 149 0.71 -11.10 6.90
C GLN A 149 -0.66 -11.75 7.10
N PHE A 150 -1.31 -11.43 8.22
CA PHE A 150 -2.67 -11.83 8.57
C PHE A 150 -3.58 -10.60 8.57
N ASP A 151 -4.59 -10.62 7.69
CA ASP A 151 -5.64 -9.61 7.71
C ASP A 151 -6.79 -10.11 8.59
N VAL A 152 -7.03 -9.41 9.69
CA VAL A 152 -8.07 -9.77 10.67
C VAL A 152 -9.45 -9.60 10.02
N ASP A 153 -10.27 -10.65 10.04
CA ASP A 153 -11.58 -10.66 9.37
C ASP A 153 -12.63 -9.94 10.23
N ALA A 154 -12.80 -8.65 9.95
CA ALA A 154 -13.81 -7.83 10.58
C ALA A 154 -15.22 -8.03 9.99
N SER A 155 -15.44 -8.86 8.96
CA SER A 155 -16.67 -8.90 8.16
C SER A 155 -17.95 -9.07 8.98
N ASN A 156 -17.91 -9.87 10.05
CA ASN A 156 -19.05 -10.17 10.93
C ASN A 156 -19.34 -9.11 12.00
N LEU A 157 -18.47 -8.10 12.16
CA LEU A 157 -18.67 -7.01 13.12
C LEU A 157 -19.54 -5.89 12.54
N GLU A 158 -20.41 -5.31 13.36
CA GLU A 158 -21.14 -4.09 13.00
C GLU A 158 -20.21 -2.87 13.04
N ALA A 159 -20.44 -1.88 12.17
CA ALA A 159 -19.66 -0.65 12.21
C ALA A 159 -20.08 0.22 13.41
N VAL A 160 -19.10 0.74 14.15
CA VAL A 160 -19.31 1.57 15.36
C VAL A 160 -19.54 3.04 15.00
N SER A 161 -18.94 3.50 13.90
CA SER A 161 -19.13 4.86 13.36
C SER A 161 -19.96 4.79 12.08
N ASN A 162 -21.17 5.35 12.12
CA ASN A 162 -22.05 5.48 10.95
C ASN A 162 -22.80 6.83 10.96
N ASN A 163 -22.34 7.84 11.71
CA ASN A 163 -23.05 9.13 11.76
C ASN A 163 -22.81 9.88 10.45
N LEU A 164 -23.80 9.86 9.57
CA LEU A 164 -23.74 10.58 8.30
C LEU A 164 -24.13 12.03 8.53
N HIS A 165 -23.53 12.95 7.79
CA HIS A 165 -23.79 14.38 7.82
C HIS A 165 -23.93 14.91 6.39
N PHE A 166 -25.16 15.26 6.01
CA PHE A 166 -25.47 15.84 4.71
C PHE A 166 -25.75 17.34 4.84
N ASN A 167 -25.24 18.10 3.87
CA ASN A 167 -25.54 19.51 3.75
C ASN A 167 -26.88 19.70 3.01
N GLY A 168 -27.83 20.37 3.64
CA GLY A 168 -29.17 20.59 3.07
C GLY A 168 -29.19 21.42 1.78
N ASP A 169 -28.17 22.24 1.57
CA ASP A 169 -28.05 23.16 0.43
C ASP A 169 -27.21 22.58 -0.71
N MET A 170 -26.67 21.36 -0.54
CA MET A 170 -25.92 20.66 -1.57
C MET A 170 -26.79 19.73 -2.41
N ARG A 171 -26.43 19.63 -3.69
CA ARG A 171 -27.03 18.69 -4.62
C ARG A 171 -26.25 17.38 -4.63
N TYR A 172 -26.98 16.29 -4.50
CA TYR A 172 -26.48 14.92 -4.48
C TYR A 172 -27.06 14.11 -5.64
N TYR A 173 -26.25 13.20 -6.15
CA TYR A 173 -26.69 12.12 -7.01
C TYR A 173 -26.93 10.87 -6.16
N LEU A 174 -28.02 10.16 -6.44
CA LEU A 174 -28.25 8.82 -5.90
C LEU A 174 -27.78 7.80 -6.94
N GLN A 175 -26.49 7.49 -6.91
CA GLN A 175 -25.86 6.56 -7.84
C GLN A 175 -26.08 5.11 -7.40
N LEU A 176 -26.37 4.24 -8.36
CA LEU A 176 -26.64 2.83 -8.09
C LEU A 176 -25.35 2.03 -7.97
N VAL A 177 -25.31 1.14 -6.98
CA VAL A 177 -24.23 0.18 -6.75
C VAL A 177 -24.79 -1.23 -6.76
N ASP A 178 -24.10 -2.16 -7.40
CA ASP A 178 -24.47 -3.57 -7.36
C ASP A 178 -24.06 -4.22 -6.01
N PRO A 179 -24.53 -5.44 -5.70
CA PRO A 179 -24.16 -6.12 -4.45
C PRO A 179 -22.68 -6.44 -4.29
N SER A 180 -21.90 -6.39 -5.37
CA SER A 180 -20.46 -6.61 -5.39
C SER A 180 -19.67 -5.31 -5.21
N GLY A 181 -20.34 -4.17 -5.05
CA GLY A 181 -19.71 -2.85 -4.88
C GLY A 181 -19.36 -2.15 -6.19
N ASN A 182 -19.67 -2.72 -7.34
CA ASN A 182 -19.42 -2.06 -8.62
C ASN A 182 -20.47 -0.98 -8.88
N PHE A 183 -20.03 0.14 -9.43
CA PHE A 183 -20.89 1.23 -9.84
C PHE A 183 -20.48 1.72 -11.23
N GLY A 184 -21.43 2.32 -11.95
CA GLY A 184 -21.19 2.96 -13.24
C GLY A 184 -21.83 4.34 -13.24
N ASN A 185 -22.21 4.85 -14.40
CA ASN A 185 -22.87 6.15 -14.50
C ASN A 185 -24.39 6.12 -14.21
N THR A 186 -24.89 5.02 -13.68
CA THR A 186 -26.31 4.80 -13.47
C THR A 186 -26.78 5.43 -12.15
N ILE A 187 -27.87 6.19 -12.23
CA ILE A 187 -28.44 6.94 -11.10
C ILE A 187 -29.97 6.78 -10.99
N VAL A 188 -30.53 7.24 -9.88
CA VAL A 188 -31.96 7.55 -9.76
C VAL A 188 -32.25 8.85 -10.51
N TRP A 189 -33.21 8.79 -11.43
CA TRP A 189 -33.65 9.90 -12.26
C TRP A 189 -35.14 10.18 -12.07
N LYS A 190 -35.48 11.46 -12.10
CA LYS A 190 -36.87 11.94 -12.13
C LYS A 190 -37.25 12.32 -13.57
N PRO A 191 -38.07 11.51 -14.29
CA PRO A 191 -38.57 11.89 -15.60
C PRO A 191 -39.41 13.17 -15.60
N GLY A 192 -39.20 13.99 -16.63
CA GLY A 192 -40.01 15.18 -16.95
C GLY A 192 -39.83 16.39 -16.03
N SER A 193 -40.13 17.59 -16.54
CA SER A 193 -40.22 18.82 -15.74
C SER A 193 -41.64 19.09 -15.22
N SER A 194 -42.62 18.27 -15.61
CA SER A 194 -44.01 18.48 -15.23
C SER A 194 -44.24 18.23 -13.74
N ASP A 195 -45.11 19.06 -13.19
CA ASP A 195 -45.60 19.02 -11.82
C ASP A 195 -46.60 17.87 -11.56
N ASP A 196 -46.48 16.76 -12.29
CA ASP A 196 -47.39 15.64 -12.11
C ASP A 196 -47.23 15.05 -10.69
N GLY A 197 -48.37 14.91 -10.00
CA GLY A 197 -48.48 14.82 -8.55
C GLY A 197 -48.09 13.47 -7.94
N SER A 198 -47.59 12.54 -8.73
CA SER A 198 -47.06 11.26 -8.23
C SER A 198 -46.33 10.56 -9.36
N LEU A 199 -45.07 10.93 -9.55
CA LEU A 199 -44.23 10.40 -10.62
C LEU A 199 -43.25 9.36 -10.07
N ARG A 200 -43.20 8.19 -10.70
CA ARG A 200 -42.25 7.10 -10.39
C ARG A 200 -40.85 7.53 -10.79
N LEU A 201 -39.88 7.23 -9.94
CA LEU A 201 -38.46 7.43 -10.27
C LEU A 201 -37.97 6.26 -11.11
N GLU A 202 -37.03 6.55 -12.00
CA GLU A 202 -36.50 5.59 -12.97
C GLU A 202 -34.98 5.55 -12.92
N GLU A 203 -34.41 4.49 -13.48
CA GLU A 203 -32.97 4.36 -13.69
C GLU A 203 -32.54 5.12 -14.95
N ARG A 204 -31.41 5.83 -14.89
CA ARG A 204 -30.83 6.48 -16.08
C ARG A 204 -29.30 6.51 -16.01
N SER A 205 -28.66 6.33 -17.17
CA SER A 205 -27.24 6.67 -17.33
C SER A 205 -27.06 8.18 -17.38
N SER A 206 -26.31 8.71 -16.42
CA SER A 206 -25.99 10.14 -16.31
C SER A 206 -24.67 10.47 -17.01
N SER A 207 -24.57 11.70 -17.50
CA SER A 207 -23.28 12.35 -17.84
C SER A 207 -22.71 13.13 -16.66
N PHE A 208 -23.39 13.07 -15.52
CA PHE A 208 -23.16 13.83 -14.31
C PHE A 208 -23.13 15.35 -14.53
N SER A 209 -23.81 15.89 -15.56
CA SER A 209 -23.78 17.33 -15.85
C SER A 209 -24.40 18.18 -14.73
N HIS A 210 -23.73 19.28 -14.36
CA HIS A 210 -24.15 20.21 -13.31
C HIS A 210 -25.54 20.83 -13.57
N GLY A 211 -25.84 21.11 -14.84
CA GLY A 211 -27.10 21.73 -15.25
C GLY A 211 -28.31 20.78 -15.28
N THR A 212 -28.10 19.46 -15.14
CA THR A 212 -29.18 18.48 -15.24
C THR A 212 -29.82 18.21 -13.88
N THR A 213 -30.61 19.17 -13.39
CA THR A 213 -31.23 19.10 -12.04
C THR A 213 -32.26 17.97 -11.87
N SER A 214 -32.76 17.36 -12.96
CA SER A 214 -33.64 16.18 -12.88
C SER A 214 -32.95 14.90 -12.36
N GLU A 215 -31.63 14.94 -12.27
CA GLU A 215 -30.76 13.84 -11.82
C GLU A 215 -30.20 14.07 -10.40
N GLN A 216 -30.57 15.19 -9.79
CA GLN A 216 -30.00 15.69 -8.55
C GLN A 216 -31.09 15.85 -7.48
N PHE A 217 -30.69 15.66 -6.23
CA PHE A 217 -31.56 15.72 -5.06
C PHE A 217 -30.88 16.50 -3.94
N TYR A 218 -31.69 17.14 -3.11
CA TYR A 218 -31.26 17.70 -1.83
C TYR A 218 -31.66 16.76 -0.70
N ILE A 219 -30.90 16.81 0.40
CA ILE A 219 -31.08 15.93 1.56
C ILE A 219 -31.22 16.79 2.80
N TYR A 220 -32.40 16.77 3.42
CA TYR A 220 -32.62 17.35 4.73
C TYR A 220 -32.38 16.28 5.80
N GLN A 221 -31.43 16.51 6.69
CA GLN A 221 -31.13 15.58 7.79
C GLN A 221 -31.83 15.96 9.09
N TYR A 222 -32.42 14.97 9.75
CA TYR A 222 -33.04 15.14 11.07
C TYR A 222 -31.99 14.98 12.18
N GLN A 223 -31.69 16.06 12.90
CA GLN A 223 -30.60 16.12 13.88
C GLN A 223 -30.74 15.17 15.08
N ASN A 224 -31.96 14.73 15.39
CA ASN A 224 -32.25 13.89 16.57
C ASN A 224 -32.73 12.48 16.19
N GLU A 225 -32.55 12.08 14.93
CA GLU A 225 -32.95 10.77 14.43
C GLU A 225 -31.78 10.12 13.67
N ASP A 226 -31.37 8.92 14.10
CA ASP A 226 -30.20 8.22 13.56
C ASP A 226 -30.29 8.02 12.04
N ASN A 227 -29.43 8.73 11.31
CA ASN A 227 -29.33 8.74 9.84
C ASN A 227 -30.68 8.86 9.12
N THR A 228 -31.67 9.50 9.76
CA THR A 228 -32.96 9.76 9.11
C THR A 228 -32.87 11.04 8.30
N VAL A 229 -33.37 10.98 7.08
CA VAL A 229 -33.37 12.07 6.11
C VAL A 229 -34.71 12.21 5.40
N ALA A 230 -34.99 13.41 4.89
CA ALA A 230 -35.97 13.64 3.83
C ALA A 230 -35.21 14.01 2.55
N ILE A 231 -35.58 13.39 1.44
CA ILE A 231 -34.94 13.62 0.14
C ILE A 231 -35.93 14.38 -0.73
N TYR A 232 -35.48 15.40 -1.46
CA TYR A 232 -36.34 16.14 -2.39
C TYR A 232 -35.64 16.48 -3.70
N SER A 233 -36.41 16.52 -4.78
CA SER A 233 -35.87 16.70 -6.13
C SER A 233 -35.38 18.13 -6.37
N ALA A 234 -34.18 18.29 -6.96
CA ALA A 234 -33.61 19.61 -7.21
C ALA A 234 -34.33 20.42 -8.31
N ILE A 235 -35.12 19.76 -9.18
CA ILE A 235 -35.85 20.45 -10.27
C ILE A 235 -37.26 20.90 -9.85
N THR A 236 -37.96 20.15 -8.99
CA THR A 236 -39.35 20.47 -8.57
C THR A 236 -39.48 20.87 -7.11
N ASN A 237 -38.43 20.71 -6.31
CA ASN A 237 -38.43 20.80 -4.85
C ASN A 237 -39.43 19.86 -4.15
N ARG A 238 -39.92 18.83 -4.83
CA ARG A 238 -40.89 17.89 -4.24
C ARG A 238 -40.18 16.77 -3.51
N TYR A 239 -40.70 16.41 -2.34
CA TYR A 239 -40.16 15.33 -1.53
C TYR A 239 -40.34 13.98 -2.23
N LEU A 240 -39.40 13.08 -2.00
CA LEU A 240 -39.53 11.68 -2.34
C LEU A 240 -40.32 10.95 -1.23
N ARG A 241 -41.02 9.90 -1.62
CA ARG A 241 -41.80 9.06 -0.70
C ARG A 241 -41.78 7.61 -1.12
N VAL A 242 -42.05 6.74 -0.15
CA VAL A 242 -42.48 5.37 -0.39
C VAL A 242 -44.00 5.36 -0.37
N GLY A 243 -44.64 4.98 -1.47
CA GLY A 243 -46.11 4.96 -1.53
C GLY A 243 -46.71 4.02 -0.48
N SER A 244 -47.62 4.49 0.37
CA SER A 244 -48.17 3.66 1.47
C SER A 244 -48.89 2.39 1.01
N SER A 245 -49.51 2.41 -0.18
CA SER A 245 -50.20 1.24 -0.77
C SER A 245 -49.34 0.43 -1.73
N THR A 246 -48.54 1.10 -2.57
CA THR A 246 -47.74 0.43 -3.61
C THR A 246 -46.32 0.10 -3.15
N ARG A 247 -45.89 0.65 -2.02
CA ARG A 247 -44.53 0.65 -1.48
C ARG A 247 -43.46 1.16 -2.44
N THR A 248 -43.86 1.82 -3.52
CA THR A 248 -42.96 2.26 -4.59
C THR A 248 -42.27 3.56 -4.23
N PHE A 249 -40.97 3.65 -4.51
CA PHE A 249 -40.16 4.86 -4.40
C PHE A 249 -40.51 5.84 -5.53
N ARG A 250 -41.01 7.02 -5.17
CA ARG A 250 -41.58 7.99 -6.12
C ARG A 250 -41.51 9.41 -5.58
N GLN A 251 -41.69 10.38 -6.46
CA GLN A 251 -41.90 11.77 -6.05
C GLN A 251 -43.31 11.94 -5.46
N SER A 252 -43.43 12.68 -4.37
CA SER A 252 -44.71 13.18 -3.84
C SER A 252 -45.26 14.30 -4.73
N GLY A 253 -46.57 14.41 -4.86
CA GLY A 253 -47.21 15.60 -5.42
C GLY A 253 -47.96 16.46 -4.44
N ALA A 254 -48.02 16.02 -3.17
CA ALA A 254 -48.68 16.79 -2.12
C ALA A 254 -47.69 17.67 -1.34
N TYR A 255 -46.42 17.28 -1.29
CA TYR A 255 -45.43 17.88 -0.39
C TYR A 255 -44.21 18.37 -1.17
N SER A 256 -43.81 19.62 -0.91
CA SER A 256 -42.64 20.27 -1.51
C SER A 256 -41.92 21.16 -0.51
N PHE A 257 -40.62 21.35 -0.69
CA PHE A 257 -39.81 22.30 0.07
C PHE A 257 -39.78 23.67 -0.65
N PRO A 258 -39.77 24.80 0.06
CA PRO A 258 -39.96 24.96 1.51
C PRO A 258 -41.44 25.00 1.93
N SER A 259 -42.39 24.82 1.00
CA SER A 259 -43.84 24.93 1.23
C SER A 259 -44.37 24.00 2.35
N THR A 260 -43.72 22.86 2.56
CA THR A 260 -43.98 21.90 3.63
C THR A 260 -42.73 21.78 4.49
N ASN A 261 -42.87 22.05 5.79
CA ASN A 261 -41.79 21.93 6.76
C ASN A 261 -41.35 20.46 6.88
N PRO A 262 -40.04 20.15 6.70
CA PRO A 262 -39.53 18.78 6.87
C PRO A 262 -39.95 18.13 8.19
N ASN A 263 -39.94 18.89 9.29
CA ASN A 263 -40.30 18.39 10.62
C ASN A 263 -41.80 18.03 10.78
N SER A 264 -42.62 18.30 9.78
CA SER A 264 -44.05 17.93 9.74
C SER A 264 -44.36 16.76 8.80
N LEU A 265 -43.35 16.20 8.14
CA LEU A 265 -43.52 15.09 7.21
C LEU A 265 -43.88 13.79 7.94
N GLY A 266 -44.74 12.99 7.31
CA GLY A 266 -45.03 11.63 7.75
C GLY A 266 -43.87 10.67 7.48
N GLU A 267 -43.86 9.54 8.18
CA GLU A 267 -42.83 8.49 8.06
C GLU A 267 -42.69 7.90 6.65
N ASP A 268 -43.68 8.05 5.78
CA ASP A 268 -43.62 7.61 4.38
C ASP A 268 -42.80 8.54 3.47
N LEU A 269 -42.42 9.72 3.96
CA LEU A 269 -41.55 10.72 3.30
C LEU A 269 -40.16 10.80 3.96
N LYS A 270 -39.92 10.00 4.99
CA LYS A 270 -38.64 9.89 5.68
C LYS A 270 -37.93 8.59 5.29
N PHE A 271 -36.61 8.65 5.28
CA PHE A 271 -35.75 7.54 4.91
C PHE A 271 -34.62 7.39 5.91
N LYS A 272 -34.19 6.16 6.19
CA LYS A 272 -32.96 5.88 6.92
C LYS A 272 -31.88 5.46 5.95
N ILE A 273 -30.71 6.09 6.03
CA ILE A 273 -29.54 5.66 5.27
C ILE A 273 -28.73 4.74 6.18
N GLN A 274 -28.48 3.51 5.73
CA GLN A 274 -27.86 2.48 6.57
C GLN A 274 -26.75 1.75 5.80
N LYS A 275 -25.61 1.56 6.47
CA LYS A 275 -24.53 0.70 6.01
C LYS A 275 -24.89 -0.75 6.31
N GLU A 276 -24.88 -1.61 5.30
CA GLU A 276 -25.12 -3.04 5.44
C GLU A 276 -23.81 -3.79 5.74
N SER A 277 -23.91 -5.08 6.07
CA SER A 277 -22.73 -5.91 6.46
C SER A 277 -21.68 -6.03 5.37
N ASN A 278 -22.05 -5.87 4.10
CA ASN A 278 -21.13 -5.83 2.96
C ASN A 278 -20.43 -4.45 2.80
N GLY A 279 -20.61 -3.53 3.74
CA GLY A 279 -20.00 -2.20 3.74
C GLY A 279 -20.68 -1.18 2.83
N LEU A 280 -21.70 -1.57 2.06
CA LEU A 280 -22.43 -0.70 1.14
C LEU A 280 -23.62 -0.04 1.82
N TYR A 281 -24.02 1.15 1.34
CA TYR A 281 -25.16 1.88 1.88
C TYR A 281 -26.45 1.56 1.13
N THR A 282 -27.55 1.41 1.87
CA THR A 282 -28.90 1.33 1.30
C THR A 282 -29.79 2.44 1.88
N ILE A 283 -30.90 2.70 1.19
CA ILE A 283 -31.95 3.63 1.65
C ILE A 283 -33.12 2.77 2.12
N ARG A 284 -33.58 2.98 3.35
CA ARG A 284 -34.70 2.26 3.98
C ARG A 284 -35.88 3.21 4.20
N GLY A 285 -37.10 2.73 4.00
CA GLY A 285 -38.30 3.51 4.39
C GLY A 285 -38.38 3.65 5.91
N ALA A 286 -38.57 4.85 6.46
CA ALA A 286 -38.60 5.02 7.92
C ALA A 286 -39.82 4.31 8.58
N PHE A 287 -40.95 4.26 7.88
CA PHE A 287 -42.19 3.64 8.36
C PHE A 287 -42.16 2.11 8.49
N ASP A 288 -41.36 1.40 7.69
CA ASP A 288 -41.29 -0.07 7.68
C ASP A 288 -39.88 -0.63 7.88
N ASN A 289 -38.87 0.24 7.92
CA ASN A 289 -37.44 -0.08 8.02
C ASN A 289 -36.93 -1.07 6.95
N LYS A 290 -37.64 -1.21 5.84
CA LYS A 290 -37.27 -2.12 4.75
C LYS A 290 -36.39 -1.40 3.72
N PRO A 291 -35.33 -2.06 3.21
CA PRO A 291 -34.46 -1.45 2.21
C PRO A 291 -35.17 -1.32 0.88
N LEU A 292 -34.81 -0.30 0.11
CA LEU A 292 -35.21 -0.18 -1.28
C LEU A 292 -34.65 -1.37 -2.07
N ARG A 293 -35.54 -2.06 -2.78
CA ARG A 293 -35.20 -3.17 -3.66
C ARG A 293 -35.42 -2.78 -5.11
N ARG A 294 -34.47 -3.13 -5.96
CA ARG A 294 -34.57 -2.93 -7.41
C ARG A 294 -35.52 -3.97 -7.98
N ILE A 295 -36.49 -3.51 -8.76
CA ILE A 295 -37.46 -4.35 -9.47
C ILE A 295 -37.39 -4.01 -10.95
N ALA A 296 -37.24 -5.06 -11.76
CA ALA A 296 -37.29 -4.97 -13.21
C ALA A 296 -38.63 -5.53 -13.70
N ASN A 297 -39.49 -4.67 -14.23
CA ASN A 297 -40.75 -5.06 -14.86
C ASN A 297 -40.70 -4.69 -16.35
N GLY A 298 -40.13 -5.56 -17.18
CA GLY A 298 -39.89 -5.27 -18.59
C GLY A 298 -38.75 -4.27 -18.77
N SER A 299 -38.96 -3.19 -19.52
CA SER A 299 -38.00 -2.08 -19.68
C SER A 299 -37.96 -1.12 -18.49
N ASP A 300 -38.96 -1.17 -17.61
CA ASP A 300 -39.14 -0.18 -16.56
C ASP A 300 -38.54 -0.69 -15.25
N ILE A 301 -37.51 0.01 -14.79
CA ILE A 301 -36.80 -0.31 -13.56
C ILE A 301 -37.18 0.70 -12.49
N ASN A 302 -37.53 0.22 -11.31
CA ASN A 302 -37.84 1.06 -10.16
C ASN A 302 -37.38 0.43 -8.86
N TRP A 303 -37.67 1.17 -7.78
CA TRP A 303 -37.43 0.71 -6.42
C TRP A 303 -38.72 0.70 -5.61
N ASP A 304 -38.83 -0.28 -4.73
CA ASP A 304 -39.90 -0.35 -3.73
C ASP A 304 -39.39 -1.02 -2.44
N THR A 305 -40.22 -1.06 -1.40
CA THR A 305 -39.91 -1.74 -0.12
C THR A 305 -40.65 -3.06 0.04
N ASN A 306 -41.15 -3.67 -1.04
CA ASN A 306 -41.73 -5.01 -1.01
C ASN A 306 -40.61 -6.06 -0.81
N ASP A 307 -40.97 -7.30 -0.49
CA ASP A 307 -39.98 -8.38 -0.29
C ASP A 307 -39.48 -9.00 -1.61
N GLY A 308 -39.98 -8.50 -2.76
CA GLY A 308 -39.53 -8.91 -4.09
C GLY A 308 -38.28 -8.15 -4.55
N GLY A 309 -37.44 -8.80 -5.36
CA GLY A 309 -36.26 -8.17 -5.96
C GLY A 309 -35.00 -8.16 -5.08
N THR A 310 -33.94 -7.57 -5.61
CA THR A 310 -32.63 -7.49 -4.95
C THR A 310 -32.50 -6.17 -4.19
N ILE A 311 -31.86 -6.18 -3.01
CA ILE A 311 -31.53 -4.95 -2.28
C ILE A 311 -30.72 -4.04 -3.20
N GLN A 312 -31.11 -2.76 -3.28
CA GLN A 312 -30.37 -1.74 -4.00
C GLN A 312 -29.43 -1.01 -3.03
N TYR A 313 -28.17 -0.89 -3.45
CA TYR A 313 -27.17 -0.09 -2.76
C TYR A 313 -26.94 1.23 -3.49
N PHE A 314 -26.52 2.26 -2.76
CA PHE A 314 -26.40 3.62 -3.27
C PHE A 314 -25.08 4.25 -2.85
N ARG A 315 -24.45 4.98 -3.77
CA ARG A 315 -23.54 6.08 -3.42
C ARG A 315 -24.32 7.38 -3.50
N ILE A 316 -24.32 8.13 -2.40
CA ILE A 316 -24.95 9.44 -2.27
C ILE A 316 -23.85 10.49 -2.35
N ILE A 317 -23.51 10.87 -3.58
CA ILE A 317 -22.33 11.67 -3.87
C ILE A 317 -22.71 13.08 -4.28
N SER A 318 -21.94 14.07 -3.83
CA SER A 318 -21.94 15.38 -4.46
C SER A 318 -20.71 15.54 -5.35
N LEU A 319 -20.89 16.21 -6.47
CA LEU A 319 -19.81 16.52 -7.42
C LEU A 319 -19.46 18.01 -7.44
N ASP A 320 -20.20 18.80 -6.67
CA ASP A 320 -20.03 20.25 -6.58
C ASP A 320 -19.07 20.62 -5.44
N ILE A 321 -18.00 19.82 -5.28
CA ILE A 321 -16.96 19.94 -4.25
C ILE A 321 -15.60 20.13 -4.92
N ASP A 322 -14.89 21.17 -4.53
CA ASP A 322 -13.47 21.36 -4.83
C ASP A 322 -12.65 20.77 -3.70
N TRP A 323 -12.04 19.61 -3.96
CA TRP A 323 -11.20 18.90 -3.00
C TRP A 323 -9.78 19.46 -2.98
N GLN A 324 -9.23 19.58 -1.78
CA GLN A 324 -7.80 19.81 -1.59
C GLN A 324 -7.25 18.73 -0.66
N VAL A 325 -6.23 18.04 -1.14
CA VAL A 325 -5.51 16.99 -0.43
C VAL A 325 -4.10 17.52 -0.12
N THR A 326 -3.71 17.46 1.14
CA THR A 326 -2.37 17.88 1.60
C THR A 326 -1.69 16.71 2.29
N GLN A 327 -0.47 16.37 1.88
CA GLN A 327 0.35 15.41 2.61
C GLN A 327 0.77 16.01 3.95
N LEU A 328 0.55 15.27 5.02
CA LEU A 328 1.02 15.62 6.37
C LEU A 328 2.34 14.94 6.67
N ASP A 329 2.36 13.61 6.56
CA ASP A 329 3.51 12.80 6.96
C ASP A 329 3.47 11.39 6.34
N THR A 330 4.53 10.62 6.57
CA THR A 330 4.61 9.19 6.27
C THR A 330 5.11 8.43 7.47
N GLU A 331 4.35 7.42 7.88
CA GLU A 331 4.71 6.56 9.00
C GLU A 331 5.13 5.21 8.45
N TYR A 332 6.27 4.71 8.92
CA TYR A 332 6.87 3.46 8.48
C TYR A 332 6.83 2.43 9.60
N LEU A 333 6.56 1.18 9.22
CA LEU A 333 6.79 0.04 10.08
C LEU A 333 8.19 -0.51 9.80
N GLN A 334 8.95 -0.85 10.85
CA GLN A 334 10.26 -1.47 10.66
C GLN A 334 10.12 -2.80 9.90
N PRO A 335 10.94 -3.06 8.87
CA PRO A 335 10.85 -4.30 8.11
C PRO A 335 11.25 -5.52 8.97
N ILE A 336 10.73 -6.70 8.61
CA ILE A 336 11.28 -7.99 9.04
C ILE A 336 12.36 -8.33 8.02
N LEU A 337 13.63 -8.26 8.42
CA LEU A 337 14.73 -8.34 7.47
C LEU A 337 14.95 -9.77 6.95
N PRO A 338 15.23 -9.95 5.65
CA PRO A 338 15.73 -11.21 5.13
C PRO A 338 17.18 -11.45 5.58
N ALA A 339 17.69 -12.65 5.35
CA ALA A 339 19.11 -12.94 5.55
C ALA A 339 19.99 -12.07 4.63
N VAL A 340 21.19 -11.71 5.09
CA VAL A 340 22.14 -10.99 4.25
C VAL A 340 22.89 -11.95 3.33
N GLU A 341 23.05 -11.57 2.05
CA GLU A 341 23.86 -12.34 1.10
C GLU A 341 25.27 -11.77 1.02
N THR A 342 26.27 -12.59 1.31
CA THR A 342 27.69 -12.22 1.20
C THR A 342 28.25 -12.64 -0.15
N SER A 343 29.06 -11.76 -0.75
CA SER A 343 29.77 -12.04 -1.98
C SER A 343 31.12 -11.35 -1.99
N PHE A 344 32.08 -11.91 -2.74
CA PHE A 344 33.43 -11.34 -2.85
C PHE A 344 33.70 -10.78 -4.23
N GLY A 345 34.28 -9.59 -4.29
CA GLY A 345 34.84 -9.04 -5.53
C GLY A 345 36.27 -9.49 -5.77
N PHE A 346 37.10 -9.42 -4.72
CA PHE A 346 38.43 -10.00 -4.68
C PHE A 346 38.56 -10.80 -3.38
N ASN A 347 39.17 -11.97 -3.41
CA ASN A 347 39.36 -12.77 -2.20
C ASN A 347 40.51 -13.77 -2.41
N SER A 348 41.71 -13.39 -1.98
CA SER A 348 42.90 -14.22 -2.14
C SER A 348 43.96 -13.88 -1.11
N THR A 349 44.73 -14.89 -0.73
CA THR A 349 45.97 -14.70 0.01
C THR A 349 47.12 -14.56 -0.99
N LEU A 350 47.79 -13.42 -0.97
CA LEU A 350 48.95 -13.13 -1.80
C LEU A 350 50.21 -13.58 -1.07
N LYS A 351 50.95 -14.53 -1.63
CA LYS A 351 52.11 -15.15 -0.98
C LYS A 351 53.39 -14.86 -1.74
N ASN A 352 54.43 -14.44 -1.03
CA ASN A 352 55.75 -14.17 -1.59
C ASN A 352 56.81 -15.02 -0.89
N CYS A 353 57.24 -16.11 -1.53
CA CYS A 353 58.36 -16.94 -1.08
C CYS A 353 59.68 -16.60 -1.76
N GLY A 354 59.72 -15.52 -2.54
CA GLY A 354 60.93 -15.02 -3.19
C GLY A 354 61.80 -14.18 -2.27
N SER A 355 62.94 -13.76 -2.81
CA SER A 355 63.90 -12.88 -2.15
C SER A 355 63.72 -11.44 -2.63
N GLY A 356 62.81 -10.70 -2.00
CA GLY A 356 62.50 -9.30 -2.31
C GLY A 356 61.04 -8.98 -2.02
N ASN A 357 60.68 -7.71 -1.87
CA ASN A 357 59.27 -7.31 -1.79
C ASN A 357 58.66 -7.38 -3.19
N LEU A 358 57.45 -7.91 -3.29
CA LEU A 358 56.69 -7.94 -4.54
C LEU A 358 55.43 -7.09 -4.36
N GLU A 359 54.95 -6.50 -5.46
CA GLU A 359 53.76 -5.68 -5.47
C GLU A 359 52.74 -6.26 -6.45
N GLN A 360 51.48 -6.33 -6.03
CA GLN A 360 50.38 -6.72 -6.90
C GLN A 360 49.26 -5.69 -6.79
N GLN A 361 48.76 -5.26 -7.94
CA GLN A 361 47.53 -4.48 -8.02
C GLN A 361 46.33 -5.41 -7.81
N VAL A 362 45.47 -5.07 -6.87
CA VAL A 362 44.29 -5.85 -6.47
C VAL A 362 43.07 -4.97 -6.33
N GLY A 363 41.93 -5.62 -6.50
CA GLY A 363 40.60 -5.08 -6.32
C GLY A 363 39.80 -5.03 -7.62
N ILE A 364 38.48 -4.87 -7.48
CA ILE A 364 37.54 -4.88 -8.60
C ILE A 364 36.65 -3.64 -8.55
N GLU A 365 36.17 -3.24 -9.72
CA GLU A 365 35.02 -2.35 -9.83
C GLU A 365 33.76 -3.22 -9.80
N LYS A 366 32.89 -2.98 -8.82
CA LYS A 366 31.59 -3.63 -8.73
C LYS A 366 30.49 -2.57 -8.76
N GLU A 367 29.66 -2.64 -9.79
CA GLU A 367 28.44 -1.83 -9.87
C GLU A 367 27.28 -2.62 -9.27
N VAL A 368 26.62 -2.04 -8.27
CA VAL A 368 25.40 -2.59 -7.69
C VAL A 368 24.29 -1.57 -7.91
N THR A 369 23.21 -2.00 -8.56
CA THR A 369 22.03 -1.17 -8.77
C THR A 369 21.01 -1.47 -7.69
N THR A 370 20.88 -0.54 -6.74
CA THR A 370 19.83 -0.56 -5.73
C THR A 370 18.55 -0.04 -6.37
N THR A 371 17.44 -0.76 -6.20
CA THR A 371 16.15 -0.37 -6.78
C THR A 371 15.13 -0.21 -5.67
N TYR A 372 14.46 0.94 -5.67
CA TYR A 372 13.41 1.31 -4.75
C TYR A 372 12.10 1.30 -5.52
N THR A 373 11.20 0.40 -5.15
CA THR A 373 9.87 0.30 -5.78
C THR A 373 8.83 0.68 -4.76
N ASN A 374 7.99 1.66 -5.08
CA ASN A 374 6.87 2.04 -4.24
C ASN A 374 5.54 1.55 -4.84
N ALA A 375 4.70 0.92 -4.03
CA ALA A 375 3.37 0.48 -4.41
C ALA A 375 2.31 0.85 -3.36
N PHE A 376 1.30 1.61 -3.76
CA PHE A 376 0.11 1.85 -2.93
C PHE A 376 -0.86 0.67 -3.04
N SER A 377 -1.44 0.26 -1.91
CA SER A 377 -2.47 -0.79 -1.87
C SER A 377 -3.87 -0.26 -1.57
N GLU A 378 -4.01 1.03 -1.25
CA GLU A 378 -5.28 1.70 -0.96
C GLU A 378 -5.48 2.94 -1.83
N THR A 379 -6.74 3.32 -1.99
CA THR A 379 -7.18 4.37 -2.91
C THR A 379 -8.00 5.42 -2.18
N ILE A 380 -7.91 6.67 -2.65
CA ILE A 380 -8.76 7.76 -2.16
C ILE A 380 -9.89 7.96 -3.16
N GLY A 381 -11.03 7.31 -2.91
CA GLY A 381 -12.23 7.51 -3.72
C GLY A 381 -12.91 8.83 -3.38
N LEU A 382 -12.60 9.90 -4.12
CA LEU A 382 -13.32 11.17 -4.02
C LEU A 382 -14.32 11.31 -5.17
N SER A 383 -15.38 12.08 -4.95
CA SER A 383 -16.35 12.41 -5.99
C SER A 383 -16.26 13.91 -6.30
N SER A 384 -15.89 14.26 -7.53
CA SER A 384 -15.87 15.64 -8.03
C SER A 384 -15.91 15.68 -9.55
N ARG A 385 -16.08 16.87 -10.11
CA ARG A 385 -16.01 17.16 -11.55
C ARG A 385 -14.58 17.38 -12.05
N VAL A 386 -13.64 17.63 -11.14
CA VAL A 386 -12.27 18.01 -11.47
C VAL A 386 -11.29 17.04 -10.82
N THR A 387 -10.48 16.38 -11.64
CA THR A 387 -9.39 15.51 -11.17
C THR A 387 -8.31 16.34 -10.48
N THR A 388 -7.84 15.88 -9.33
CA THR A 388 -6.74 16.51 -8.58
C THR A 388 -5.57 15.52 -8.49
N ASN A 389 -4.42 15.90 -9.03
CA ASN A 389 -3.20 15.10 -8.89
C ASN A 389 -2.44 15.54 -7.64
N VAL A 390 -1.93 14.57 -6.87
CA VAL A 390 -1.14 14.82 -5.68
C VAL A 390 0.20 14.11 -5.84
N ASP A 391 1.28 14.86 -5.99
CA ASP A 391 2.62 14.28 -5.96
C ASP A 391 2.97 13.95 -4.49
N VAL A 392 3.29 12.67 -4.19
CA VAL A 392 3.51 12.18 -2.84
C VAL A 392 4.89 11.51 -2.73
N THR A 393 5.89 12.22 -2.21
CA THR A 393 7.23 11.64 -2.05
C THR A 393 7.30 10.72 -0.83
N VAL A 394 7.88 9.51 -0.96
CA VAL A 394 8.01 8.50 0.10
C VAL A 394 9.48 8.24 0.41
N SER A 395 9.91 8.48 1.65
CA SER A 395 11.28 8.25 2.11
C SER A 395 11.33 7.27 3.28
N ALA A 396 11.71 6.01 3.04
CA ALA A 396 11.81 5.01 4.11
C ALA A 396 13.24 4.91 4.67
N THR A 397 13.37 4.63 5.96
CA THR A 397 14.65 4.21 6.56
C THR A 397 14.47 2.83 7.16
N ALA A 398 15.33 1.89 6.78
CA ALA A 398 15.41 0.56 7.35
C ALA A 398 16.68 0.46 8.20
N GLU A 399 16.55 0.02 9.45
CA GLU A 399 17.71 -0.40 10.24
C GLU A 399 18.21 -1.74 9.70
N ALA A 400 19.53 -1.88 9.51
CA ALA A 400 20.14 -3.05 8.88
C ALA A 400 21.54 -3.31 9.46
N SER A 401 21.97 -4.57 9.52
CA SER A 401 23.29 -4.93 10.06
C SER A 401 24.19 -5.46 8.96
N PHE A 402 25.37 -4.87 8.80
CA PHE A 402 26.38 -5.32 7.83
C PHE A 402 27.67 -5.66 8.58
N PHE A 403 28.20 -6.85 8.33
CA PHE A 403 29.45 -7.35 8.90
C PHE A 403 29.47 -7.25 10.44
N GLY A 404 28.36 -7.58 11.10
CA GLY A 404 28.20 -7.49 12.56
C GLY A 404 28.00 -6.09 13.13
N ASN A 405 28.04 -5.06 12.27
CA ASN A 405 27.85 -3.68 12.69
C ASN A 405 26.43 -3.23 12.36
N GLY A 406 25.69 -2.83 13.39
CA GLY A 406 24.40 -2.18 13.22
C GLY A 406 24.54 -0.83 12.50
N GLY A 407 23.70 -0.62 11.49
CA GLY A 407 23.59 0.62 10.73
C GLY A 407 22.14 0.91 10.33
N SER A 408 21.94 2.01 9.62
CA SER A 408 20.64 2.36 9.04
C SER A 408 20.82 2.74 7.58
N VAL A 409 19.97 2.20 6.72
CA VAL A 409 19.92 2.55 5.30
C VAL A 409 18.67 3.38 5.06
N THR A 410 18.87 4.63 4.65
CA THR A 410 17.79 5.51 4.19
C THR A 410 17.65 5.40 2.68
N ALA A 411 16.41 5.31 2.21
CA ALA A 411 16.03 5.27 0.82
C ALA A 411 14.91 6.28 0.55
N GLU A 412 15.01 7.02 -0.56
CA GLU A 412 13.98 7.95 -0.99
C GLU A 412 13.49 7.60 -2.39
N ALA A 413 12.18 7.38 -2.52
CA ALA A 413 11.51 7.18 -3.80
C ALA A 413 10.29 8.11 -3.87
N SER A 414 10.28 9.00 -4.85
CA SER A 414 9.08 9.78 -5.15
C SER A 414 8.08 8.90 -5.91
N ALA A 415 6.81 8.90 -5.49
CA ALA A 415 5.74 8.26 -6.23
C ALA A 415 4.57 9.22 -6.42
N GLY A 416 4.14 9.44 -7.65
CA GLY A 416 2.88 10.15 -7.89
C GLY A 416 1.69 9.37 -7.30
N LEU A 417 0.86 10.02 -6.47
CA LEU A 417 -0.45 9.48 -6.08
C LEU A 417 -1.53 10.21 -6.88
N GLU A 418 -2.05 9.56 -7.92
CA GLU A 418 -3.19 10.11 -8.65
C GLU A 418 -4.49 9.90 -7.85
N VAL A 419 -5.06 10.99 -7.34
CA VAL A 419 -6.37 10.98 -6.70
C VAL A 419 -7.44 11.27 -7.77
N SER A 420 -7.94 10.22 -8.42
CA SER A 420 -9.06 10.37 -9.36
C SER A 420 -10.36 10.66 -8.62
N THR A 421 -11.10 11.64 -9.15
CA THR A 421 -12.37 12.10 -8.57
C THR A 421 -13.59 11.71 -9.40
N GLU A 422 -13.44 10.80 -10.38
CA GLU A 422 -14.49 10.56 -11.37
C GLU A 422 -15.74 9.88 -10.77
N ALA A 423 -16.90 10.52 -10.97
CA ALA A 423 -18.17 9.98 -10.52
C ALA A 423 -18.47 8.57 -11.07
N SER A 424 -18.00 8.25 -12.29
CA SER A 424 -18.29 7.00 -13.00
C SER A 424 -17.22 5.92 -12.87
N SER A 425 -16.06 6.20 -12.27
CA SER A 425 -14.97 5.23 -12.15
C SER A 425 -14.13 5.51 -10.89
N SER A 426 -13.80 4.47 -10.12
CA SER A 426 -12.72 4.57 -9.14
C SER A 426 -11.42 4.19 -9.84
N SER A 427 -10.59 5.17 -10.19
CA SER A 427 -9.26 4.90 -10.71
C SER A 427 -8.22 5.71 -9.94
N THR A 428 -7.89 5.31 -8.71
CA THR A 428 -6.52 5.58 -8.27
C THR A 428 -5.66 4.68 -9.12
N VAL A 429 -4.97 5.26 -10.10
CA VAL A 429 -3.88 4.57 -10.77
C VAL A 429 -2.80 4.46 -9.71
N SER A 430 -2.74 3.31 -9.04
CA SER A 430 -1.58 2.93 -8.25
C SER A 430 -0.42 2.79 -9.24
N ALA A 431 0.28 3.88 -9.50
CA ALA A 431 1.52 3.83 -10.25
C ALA A 431 2.55 3.15 -9.34
N GLU A 432 2.95 1.94 -9.71
CA GLU A 432 4.20 1.40 -9.20
C GLU A 432 5.31 2.23 -9.84
N GLU A 433 5.97 3.06 -9.04
CA GLU A 433 7.12 3.84 -9.48
C GLU A 433 8.37 3.24 -8.88
N SER A 434 9.36 2.99 -9.75
CA SER A 434 10.67 2.52 -9.35
C SER A 434 11.73 3.57 -9.66
N VAL A 435 12.59 3.80 -8.68
CA VAL A 435 13.80 4.60 -8.82
C VAL A 435 14.97 3.65 -8.59
N SER A 436 15.96 3.69 -9.48
CA SER A 436 17.18 2.91 -9.33
C SER A 436 18.36 3.84 -9.13
N GLU A 437 19.21 3.53 -8.17
CA GLU A 437 20.49 4.17 -7.93
C GLU A 437 21.60 3.15 -8.18
N THR A 438 22.55 3.49 -9.05
CA THR A 438 23.72 2.64 -9.29
C THR A 438 24.86 3.13 -8.41
N ASN A 439 25.24 2.29 -7.45
CA ASN A 439 26.41 2.50 -6.61
C ASN A 439 27.60 1.76 -7.20
N THR A 440 28.68 2.50 -7.50
CA THR A 440 29.94 1.92 -7.97
C THR A 440 30.90 1.81 -6.80
N PHE A 441 31.19 0.58 -6.39
CA PHE A 441 32.22 0.29 -5.42
C PHE A 441 33.53 0.06 -6.14
N PHE A 442 34.48 0.98 -5.92
CA PHE A 442 35.80 0.92 -6.52
C PHE A 442 36.85 0.72 -5.43
N SER A 443 37.45 -0.47 -5.42
CA SER A 443 38.64 -0.73 -4.63
C SER A 443 39.74 -1.11 -5.61
N ASN A 444 40.73 -0.24 -5.79
CA ASN A 444 41.92 -0.57 -6.57
C ASN A 444 43.14 -0.10 -5.79
N ARG A 445 43.96 -1.05 -5.36
CA ARG A 445 45.10 -0.80 -4.47
C ARG A 445 46.29 -1.66 -4.86
N ILE A 446 47.48 -1.15 -4.58
CA ILE A 446 48.72 -1.93 -4.71
C ILE A 446 49.00 -2.55 -3.34
N VAL A 447 49.09 -3.87 -3.28
CA VAL A 447 49.49 -4.60 -2.08
C VAL A 447 50.94 -5.03 -2.23
N THR A 448 51.79 -4.54 -1.33
CA THR A 448 53.18 -4.95 -1.21
C THR A 448 53.27 -6.15 -0.28
N VAL A 449 53.75 -7.29 -0.78
CA VAL A 449 53.97 -8.53 0.00
C VAL A 449 55.47 -8.67 0.25
N PRO A 450 55.95 -8.49 1.50
CA PRO A 450 57.36 -8.68 1.83
C PRO A 450 57.90 -10.08 1.54
N ALA A 451 59.22 -10.19 1.40
CA ALA A 451 59.89 -11.48 1.22
C ALA A 451 59.59 -12.46 2.37
N GLY A 452 59.21 -13.69 2.04
CA GLY A 452 58.88 -14.73 3.03
C GLY A 452 57.58 -14.50 3.79
N SER A 453 56.69 -13.63 3.29
CA SER A 453 55.42 -13.27 3.93
C SER A 453 54.21 -13.56 3.02
N ALA A 454 53.01 -13.45 3.58
CA ALA A 454 51.77 -13.48 2.83
C ALA A 454 50.81 -12.42 3.38
N SER A 455 49.99 -11.86 2.50
CA SER A 455 48.96 -10.89 2.86
C SER A 455 47.61 -11.39 2.34
N LEU A 456 46.65 -11.59 3.23
CA LEU A 456 45.27 -11.85 2.88
C LEU A 456 44.62 -10.55 2.44
N VAL A 457 44.02 -10.58 1.26
CA VAL A 457 43.37 -9.43 0.63
C VAL A 457 41.98 -9.87 0.21
N TYR A 458 40.97 -9.16 0.69
CA TYR A 458 39.61 -9.39 0.22
C TYR A 458 38.79 -8.10 0.17
N ASP A 459 37.81 -8.11 -0.73
CA ASP A 459 36.75 -7.12 -0.89
C ASP A 459 35.43 -7.87 -0.81
N ALA A 460 34.77 -7.78 0.34
CA ALA A 460 33.50 -8.44 0.63
C ALA A 460 32.35 -7.44 0.48
N TYR A 461 31.20 -7.94 0.04
CA TYR A 461 29.96 -7.20 -0.14
C TYR A 461 28.85 -7.97 0.52
N GLN A 462 28.07 -7.30 1.35
CA GLN A 462 26.87 -7.87 1.93
C GLN A 462 25.65 -7.15 1.37
N THR A 463 24.65 -7.92 0.95
CA THR A 463 23.49 -7.38 0.24
C THR A 463 22.19 -7.89 0.85
N TYR A 464 21.26 -6.98 1.14
CA TYR A 464 19.86 -7.33 1.39
C TYR A 464 19.04 -7.20 0.11
N SER A 465 18.27 -8.24 -0.17
CA SER A 465 17.39 -8.34 -1.33
C SER A 465 15.93 -8.39 -0.89
N ASN A 466 15.06 -7.72 -1.63
CA ASN A 466 13.61 -7.76 -1.40
C ASN A 466 13.18 -7.38 0.02
N VAL A 467 13.77 -6.32 0.59
CA VAL A 467 13.34 -5.77 1.88
C VAL A 467 12.00 -5.06 1.68
N LYS A 468 10.96 -5.54 2.36
CA LYS A 468 9.62 -4.94 2.32
C LYS A 468 9.40 -4.05 3.53
N VAL A 469 9.17 -2.76 3.30
CA VAL A 469 8.84 -1.76 4.34
C VAL A 469 7.37 -1.34 4.17
N PRO A 470 6.46 -1.82 5.03
CA PRO A 470 5.10 -1.32 5.08
C PRO A 470 5.08 0.14 5.55
N TYR A 471 4.22 0.95 4.94
CA TYR A 471 4.05 2.34 5.36
C TYR A 471 2.61 2.80 5.20
N VAL A 472 2.28 3.91 5.85
CA VAL A 472 1.08 4.68 5.56
C VAL A 472 1.39 6.14 5.27
N LYS A 473 0.66 6.71 4.32
CA LYS A 473 0.64 8.16 4.11
C LYS A 473 -0.47 8.79 4.90
N ARG A 474 -0.12 9.83 5.65
CA ARG A 474 -1.07 10.66 6.37
C ARG A 474 -1.42 11.86 5.51
N LEU A 475 -2.70 11.97 5.18
CA LEU A 475 -3.21 13.00 4.29
C LEU A 475 -4.30 13.78 5.01
N ARG A 476 -4.33 15.09 4.79
CA ARG A 476 -5.43 15.96 5.19
C ARG A 476 -6.27 16.31 3.98
N LEU A 477 -7.58 16.06 4.09
CA LEU A 477 -8.57 16.41 3.10
C LEU A 477 -9.40 17.59 3.59
N THR A 478 -9.56 18.57 2.72
CA THR A 478 -10.48 19.70 2.87
C THR A 478 -11.33 19.80 1.61
N GLY A 479 -12.54 20.32 1.74
CA GLY A 479 -13.45 20.49 0.62
C GLY A 479 -14.12 21.85 0.68
N ASN A 480 -14.26 22.53 -0.46
CA ASN A 480 -15.03 23.75 -0.58
C ASN A 480 -16.22 23.53 -1.51
N HIS A 481 -17.37 24.14 -1.18
CA HIS A 481 -18.51 24.10 -2.08
C HIS A 481 -18.25 24.96 -3.32
N THR A 482 -18.38 24.40 -4.51
CA THR A 482 -18.16 25.15 -5.77
C THR A 482 -19.16 26.31 -5.97
N GLN A 483 -20.29 26.29 -5.25
CA GLN A 483 -21.39 27.25 -5.38
C GLN A 483 -21.46 28.29 -4.25
N GLY A 484 -20.50 28.30 -3.32
CA GLY A 484 -20.49 29.23 -2.18
C GLY A 484 -19.10 29.39 -1.55
N PRO A 485 -18.90 30.39 -0.68
CA PRO A 485 -17.63 30.60 0.01
C PRO A 485 -17.44 29.66 1.21
N GLU A 486 -18.41 28.78 1.48
CA GLU A 486 -18.43 27.93 2.67
C GLU A 486 -17.57 26.68 2.44
N SER A 487 -16.69 26.42 3.40
CA SER A 487 -15.92 25.17 3.48
C SER A 487 -16.81 24.08 4.08
N MET A 488 -16.61 22.86 3.59
CA MET A 488 -17.24 21.68 4.17
C MET A 488 -16.72 21.47 5.59
N SER A 489 -17.62 21.07 6.48
CA SER A 489 -17.26 20.55 7.79
C SER A 489 -16.55 19.20 7.68
N GLY A 490 -15.76 18.84 8.69
CA GLY A 490 -15.09 17.54 8.73
C GLY A 490 -16.08 16.36 8.67
N PHE A 491 -17.26 16.48 9.29
CA PHE A 491 -18.28 15.44 9.24
C PHE A 491 -18.91 15.26 7.85
N GLU A 492 -19.10 16.35 7.11
CA GLU A 492 -19.57 16.27 5.70
C GLU A 492 -18.50 15.62 4.82
N ILE A 493 -17.23 15.94 5.02
CA ILE A 493 -16.11 15.31 4.31
C ILE A 493 -16.05 13.81 4.61
N ALA A 494 -16.12 13.42 5.90
CA ALA A 494 -16.13 12.02 6.32
C ALA A 494 -17.29 11.25 5.69
N THR A 495 -18.48 11.85 5.67
CA THR A 495 -19.68 11.27 5.04
C THR A 495 -19.46 11.01 3.54
N GLN A 496 -18.87 11.97 2.82
CA GLN A 496 -18.57 11.80 1.40
C GLN A 496 -17.53 10.69 1.17
N LEU A 497 -16.51 10.56 2.02
CA LEU A 497 -15.52 9.48 1.94
C LEU A 497 -16.17 8.11 2.18
N GLU A 498 -16.90 7.94 3.28
CA GLU A 498 -17.52 6.66 3.65
C GLU A 498 -18.48 6.16 2.58
N ILE A 499 -19.27 7.05 1.99
CA ILE A 499 -20.26 6.71 0.96
C ILE A 499 -19.61 6.58 -0.43
N SER A 500 -18.39 7.06 -0.63
CA SER A 500 -17.66 6.99 -1.91
C SER A 500 -16.79 5.75 -2.09
N ASN A 501 -16.92 4.75 -1.22
CA ASN A 501 -16.08 3.54 -1.22
C ASN A 501 -14.59 3.84 -0.97
N PHE A 502 -14.31 4.82 -0.09
CA PHE A 502 -12.96 5.08 0.39
C PHE A 502 -12.37 3.84 1.07
N LEU A 503 -11.17 3.41 0.64
CA LEU A 503 -10.53 2.20 1.13
C LEU A 503 -9.51 2.42 2.26
N GLY A 504 -9.14 3.68 2.55
CA GLY A 504 -8.22 3.99 3.65
C GLY A 504 -8.93 4.06 5.01
N VAL A 505 -8.26 4.65 5.99
CA VAL A 505 -8.79 4.81 7.36
C VAL A 505 -8.89 6.29 7.70
N ILE A 506 -10.05 6.72 8.21
CA ILE A 506 -10.22 8.05 8.79
C ILE A 506 -9.62 8.03 10.21
N THR A 507 -8.58 8.82 10.44
CA THR A 507 -7.88 8.87 11.73
C THR A 507 -8.30 10.05 12.59
N ASN A 508 -8.78 11.13 11.98
CA ASN A 508 -9.25 12.31 12.70
C ASN A 508 -10.30 13.09 11.89
N ILE A 509 -11.31 13.63 12.57
CA ILE A 509 -12.33 14.51 11.99
C ILE A 509 -12.22 15.86 12.69
N GLY A 510 -11.70 16.85 11.96
CA GLY A 510 -11.62 18.24 12.41
C GLY A 510 -12.91 19.01 12.18
N SER A 511 -12.88 20.32 12.44
CA SER A 511 -14.04 21.20 12.15
C SER A 511 -14.37 21.28 10.67
N ASP A 512 -13.35 21.32 9.83
CA ASP A 512 -13.37 21.67 8.40
C ASP A 512 -12.40 20.78 7.57
N PHE A 513 -11.90 19.71 8.18
CA PHE A 513 -10.99 18.77 7.53
C PHE A 513 -11.19 17.36 8.05
N VAL A 514 -10.67 16.38 7.31
CA VAL A 514 -10.50 15.00 7.75
C VAL A 514 -9.05 14.59 7.52
N GLU A 515 -8.46 13.89 8.48
CA GLU A 515 -7.18 13.20 8.27
C GLU A 515 -7.45 11.73 8.01
N VAL A 516 -6.75 11.22 7.01
CA VAL A 516 -6.83 9.82 6.61
C VAL A 516 -5.45 9.22 6.47
N THR A 517 -5.39 7.90 6.57
CA THR A 517 -4.23 7.11 6.15
C THR A 517 -4.56 6.27 4.93
N ILE A 518 -3.57 6.14 4.03
CA ILE A 518 -3.57 5.15 2.96
C ILE A 518 -2.32 4.27 3.07
N LYS A 519 -2.50 2.96 2.92
CA LYS A 519 -1.44 1.95 3.02
C LYS A 519 -0.68 1.78 1.70
N GLY A 520 0.62 1.54 1.83
CA GLY A 520 1.49 1.09 0.75
C GLY A 520 2.63 0.21 1.27
N ASN A 521 3.40 -0.34 0.34
CA ASN A 521 4.64 -1.04 0.62
C ASN A 521 5.76 -0.43 -0.24
N MET A 522 6.92 -0.22 0.38
CA MET A 522 8.16 0.07 -0.32
C MET A 522 9.00 -1.22 -0.37
N TYR A 523 9.52 -1.54 -1.53
CA TYR A 523 10.45 -2.64 -1.73
C TYR A 523 11.83 -2.07 -2.02
N LEU A 524 12.82 -2.49 -1.24
CA LEU A 524 14.22 -2.12 -1.41
C LEU A 524 14.98 -3.36 -1.85
N ASN A 525 15.53 -3.29 -3.07
CA ASN A 525 16.30 -4.38 -3.67
C ASN A 525 17.76 -3.98 -3.79
N ASN A 526 18.65 -4.92 -3.46
CA ASN A 526 20.10 -4.77 -3.54
C ASN A 526 20.64 -3.62 -2.67
N ILE A 527 20.19 -3.54 -1.42
CA ILE A 527 20.85 -2.67 -0.44
C ILE A 527 22.19 -3.30 -0.11
N VAL A 528 23.31 -2.60 -0.35
CA VAL A 528 24.64 -3.17 -0.25
C VAL A 528 25.59 -2.32 0.59
N ASP A 529 26.43 -2.99 1.37
CA ASP A 529 27.61 -2.40 1.99
C ASP A 529 28.85 -3.25 1.66
N SER A 530 30.05 -2.68 1.81
CA SER A 530 31.30 -3.33 1.46
C SER A 530 32.39 -3.13 2.50
N VAL A 531 33.17 -4.17 2.73
CA VAL A 531 34.41 -4.12 3.53
C VAL A 531 35.59 -4.53 2.66
N THR A 532 36.63 -3.72 2.72
CA THR A 532 37.92 -3.96 2.07
C THR A 532 38.96 -4.17 3.16
N GLU A 533 39.64 -5.32 3.17
CA GLU A 533 40.73 -5.60 4.12
C GLU A 533 42.02 -6.06 3.40
N VAL A 534 43.15 -5.71 4.03
CA VAL A 534 44.47 -6.26 3.76
C VAL A 534 45.11 -6.57 5.11
N ARG A 535 45.44 -7.83 5.38
CA ARG A 535 46.09 -8.23 6.63
C ARG A 535 47.20 -9.25 6.39
N ASP A 536 48.27 -9.17 7.16
CA ASP A 536 49.36 -10.13 7.07
C ASP A 536 48.98 -11.48 7.68
N VAL A 537 49.35 -12.56 7.00
CA VAL A 537 49.09 -13.95 7.39
C VAL A 537 50.35 -14.80 7.24
N ALA A 538 50.39 -15.96 7.90
CA ALA A 538 51.54 -16.85 7.83
C ALA A 538 51.76 -17.38 6.40
N ALA A 539 52.96 -17.14 5.84
CA ALA A 539 53.26 -17.50 4.47
C ALA A 539 53.42 -19.01 4.22
N ASN A 540 53.89 -19.76 5.22
CA ASN A 540 54.22 -21.19 5.10
C ASN A 540 55.05 -21.46 3.83
N CYS A 541 56.13 -20.69 3.64
CA CYS A 541 57.10 -20.93 2.57
C CYS A 541 57.95 -22.15 2.96
N ASN A 542 57.93 -23.19 2.12
CA ASN A 542 58.70 -24.42 2.31
C ASN A 542 60.08 -24.32 1.65
#